data_AF-A0A4Q7IY74-F1
#
_entry.id   AF-A0A4Q7IY74-F1
#
_cell.length_a   1.000
_cell.length_b   1.000
_cell.length_c   1.000
_cell.angle_alpha   90.00
_cell.angle_beta   90.00
_cell.angle_gamma   90.00
#
_symmetry.space_group_name_H-M   'P 1'
#
loop_
_entity.id
_entity.type
_entity.pdbx_description
1 polymer ?
#
loop_
_entity_poly.entity_id
_entity_poly.type
_entity_poly.pdbx_seq_one_letter_code
_entity_poly.pdbx_strand_id
1 'polypeptide(L)'
;MSTLYANDLTPYSGVEANAEWAEEVRELARARDAVLLAHNYQVPEIQDIADHTGDSLALSRIAAASDASTIVFCGVHFMAETAKILAPDKTVLIPDARAGCSLADSITGAQLREWKAQHPGAVVVSYVNTTAEVKAETDICCTSSNAVDVVASIPADKEVLFCPDQFLGAHVKRETGRENLHIWAGECHVHAGINGPELAQRAAASPDADLFIHPECGCATSALYLAGEGAVAPEKVHILSTGDMVHAARRTSAKSVLVATEVGMLHQLRKAAPEIDFRAVNDRASCRYMKMITPAALLRCLREGADEVDVDPATAERARASVRRMIEIGKPGGGE
;
A
#
# COMPACT_ATOMS: atom_id res chain seq x y z
N MET A 1 -18.55 29.75 -2.97
CA MET A 1 -17.31 30.39 -3.43
C MET A 1 -16.24 30.13 -2.39
N SER A 2 -15.40 29.12 -2.62
CA SER A 2 -14.08 29.00 -1.99
C SER A 2 -13.22 28.15 -2.94
N THR A 3 -12.91 28.75 -4.08
CA THR A 3 -11.78 28.38 -4.91
C THR A 3 -10.53 28.78 -4.12
N LEU A 4 -10.10 27.91 -3.21
CA LEU A 4 -8.81 28.03 -2.54
C LEU A 4 -8.15 26.65 -2.66
N TYR A 5 -7.16 26.60 -3.54
CA TYR A 5 -6.27 25.47 -3.82
C TYR A 5 -6.94 24.29 -4.55
N ALA A 6 -6.96 24.35 -5.89
CA ALA A 6 -6.54 23.16 -6.61
C ALA A 6 -5.12 22.88 -6.10
N ASN A 7 -4.96 21.94 -5.17
CA ASN A 7 -3.66 21.62 -4.60
C ASN A 7 -2.70 21.38 -5.76
N ASP A 8 -1.70 22.25 -5.90
CA ASP A 8 -0.65 22.06 -6.88
C ASP A 8 0.02 20.73 -6.55
N LEU A 9 -0.20 19.72 -7.39
CA LEU A 9 0.42 18.40 -7.26
C LEU A 9 1.73 18.34 -8.06
N THR A 10 2.28 19.48 -8.49
CA THR A 10 3.59 19.54 -9.12
C THR A 10 4.64 19.05 -8.11
N PRO A 11 5.34 17.93 -8.40
CA PRO A 11 6.37 17.42 -7.51
C PRO A 11 7.53 18.40 -7.40
N TYR A 12 8.20 18.41 -6.24
CA TYR A 12 9.49 19.09 -6.12
C TYR A 12 10.46 18.54 -7.17
N SER A 13 11.22 19.42 -7.83
CA SER A 13 12.10 19.04 -8.95
C SER A 13 13.42 19.83 -8.88
N GLY A 14 14.29 19.63 -9.87
CA GLY A 14 15.59 20.34 -9.97
C GLY A 14 16.76 19.65 -9.25
N VAL A 15 16.57 18.41 -8.79
CA VAL A 15 17.63 17.56 -8.25
C VAL A 15 17.69 16.26 -9.05
N GLU A 16 18.88 15.93 -9.54
CA GLU A 16 19.16 14.67 -10.22
C GLU A 16 19.62 13.61 -9.22
N ALA A 17 19.10 12.39 -9.34
CA ALA A 17 19.46 11.27 -8.46
C ALA A 17 20.79 10.62 -8.90
N ASN A 18 21.89 11.33 -8.68
CA ASN A 18 23.24 10.84 -8.95
C ASN A 18 23.93 10.32 -7.66
N ALA A 19 25.20 9.91 -7.78
CA ALA A 19 25.96 9.40 -6.64
C ALA A 19 26.18 10.44 -5.53
N GLU A 20 26.35 11.72 -5.89
CA GLU A 20 26.50 12.83 -4.94
C GLU A 20 25.21 13.05 -4.14
N TRP A 21 24.06 13.02 -4.81
CA TRP A 21 22.75 13.08 -4.17
C TRP A 21 22.56 11.93 -3.17
N ALA A 22 22.90 10.70 -3.56
CA ALA A 22 22.77 9.53 -2.69
C ALA A 22 23.68 9.62 -1.46
N GLU A 23 24.91 10.11 -1.62
CA GLU A 23 25.84 10.35 -0.51
C GLU A 23 25.27 11.40 0.45
N GLU A 24 24.80 12.53 -0.09
CA GLU A 24 24.21 13.61 0.70
C GLU A 24 22.98 13.16 1.49
N VAL A 25 22.06 12.41 0.86
CA VAL A 25 20.88 11.84 1.53
C VAL A 25 21.31 10.98 2.71
N ARG A 26 22.31 10.11 2.55
CA ARG A 26 22.81 9.25 3.64
C ARG A 26 23.47 10.05 4.76
N GLU A 27 24.23 11.08 4.42
CA GLU A 27 24.84 11.98 5.40
C GLU A 27 23.79 12.71 6.23
N LEU A 28 22.77 13.26 5.58
CA LEU A 28 21.69 13.97 6.25
C LEU A 28 20.82 13.03 7.09
N ALA A 29 20.52 11.82 6.59
CA ALA A 29 19.78 10.81 7.34
C ALA A 29 20.54 10.42 8.62
N ARG A 30 21.86 10.18 8.54
CA ARG A 30 22.70 9.93 9.72
C ARG A 30 22.72 11.12 10.67
N ALA A 31 22.84 12.34 10.16
CA ALA A 31 22.86 13.55 10.99
C ALA A 31 21.54 13.76 11.76
N ARG A 32 20.43 13.25 11.25
CA ARG A 32 19.11 13.26 11.91
C ARG A 32 18.81 12.03 12.75
N ASP A 33 19.72 11.06 12.81
CA ASP A 33 19.43 9.75 13.38
C ASP A 33 18.11 9.18 12.81
N ALA A 34 18.03 9.19 11.47
CA ALA A 34 16.85 8.83 10.72
C ALA A 34 16.97 7.46 10.05
N VAL A 35 15.89 6.69 10.10
CA VAL A 35 15.67 5.53 9.21
C VAL A 35 14.83 5.94 8.00
N LEU A 36 15.29 5.59 6.80
CA LEU A 36 14.62 5.83 5.54
C LEU A 36 13.79 4.61 5.13
N LEU A 37 12.47 4.77 5.10
CA LEU A 37 11.51 3.72 4.73
C LEU A 37 10.89 4.05 3.38
N ALA A 38 10.95 3.15 2.39
CA ALA A 38 10.35 3.36 1.08
C ALA A 38 9.29 2.31 0.74
N HIS A 39 8.14 2.76 0.24
CA HIS A 39 7.15 1.85 -0.32
C HIS A 39 7.62 1.28 -1.67
N ASN A 40 7.21 0.05 -1.99
CA ASN A 40 7.49 -0.63 -3.27
C ASN A 40 7.08 0.13 -4.54
N TYR A 41 6.27 1.18 -4.40
CA TYR A 41 5.78 2.03 -5.51
C TYR A 41 6.59 3.32 -5.68
N GLN A 42 7.65 3.51 -4.90
CA GLN A 42 8.51 4.68 -5.05
C GLN A 42 9.24 4.67 -6.40
N VAL A 43 9.86 5.80 -6.76
CA VAL A 43 10.77 5.82 -7.92
C VAL A 43 12.05 5.01 -7.60
N PRO A 44 12.69 4.37 -8.59
CA PRO A 44 13.84 3.49 -8.37
C PRO A 44 14.93 4.09 -7.47
N GLU A 45 15.29 5.34 -7.71
CA GLU A 45 16.32 6.03 -6.96
C GLU A 45 16.01 6.20 -5.47
N ILE A 46 14.73 6.36 -5.10
CA ILE A 46 14.28 6.43 -3.71
C ILE A 46 14.28 5.04 -3.09
N GLN A 47 13.88 4.01 -3.85
CA GLN A 47 13.94 2.62 -3.38
C GLN A 47 15.39 2.16 -3.13
N ASP A 48 16.34 2.59 -3.97
CA ASP A 48 17.74 2.15 -3.88
C ASP A 48 18.54 2.81 -2.76
N ILE A 49 18.11 3.98 -2.26
CA ILE A 49 18.75 4.64 -1.11
C ILE A 49 18.08 4.37 0.23
N ALA A 50 16.89 3.74 0.24
CA ALA A 50 16.16 3.48 1.47
C ALA A 50 16.85 2.40 2.30
N ASP A 51 16.81 2.52 3.62
CA ASP A 51 17.30 1.48 4.53
C ASP A 51 16.42 0.23 4.43
N HIS A 52 15.12 0.43 4.22
CA HIS A 52 14.15 -0.64 4.01
C HIS A 52 13.16 -0.28 2.90
N THR A 53 12.87 -1.26 2.04
CA THR A 53 11.79 -1.17 1.05
C THR A 53 10.76 -2.26 1.31
N GLY A 54 9.47 -1.95 1.20
CA GLY A 54 8.45 -2.96 1.43
C GLY A 54 7.01 -2.51 1.20
N ASP A 55 6.09 -3.40 1.58
CA ASP A 55 4.66 -3.12 1.64
C ASP A 55 4.27 -2.39 2.94
N SER A 56 3.01 -1.96 3.03
CA SER A 56 2.50 -1.23 4.19
C SER A 56 2.66 -1.99 5.53
N LEU A 57 2.52 -3.32 5.54
CA LEU A 57 2.60 -4.11 6.78
C LEU A 57 4.05 -4.24 7.26
N ALA A 58 4.96 -4.56 6.34
CA ALA A 58 6.38 -4.67 6.63
C ALA A 58 6.94 -3.33 7.14
N LEU A 59 6.64 -2.23 6.44
CA LEU A 59 7.12 -0.90 6.85
C LEU A 59 6.50 -0.43 8.18
N SER A 60 5.24 -0.77 8.46
CA SER A 60 4.62 -0.48 9.77
C SER A 60 5.32 -1.21 10.92
N ARG A 61 5.70 -2.48 10.72
CA ARG A 61 6.46 -3.26 11.70
C ARG A 61 7.86 -2.67 11.93
N ILE A 62 8.55 -2.31 10.86
CA ILE A 62 9.88 -1.69 10.93
C ILE A 62 9.82 -0.34 11.63
N ALA A 63 8.85 0.52 11.29
CA ALA A 63 8.64 1.81 11.95
C ALA A 63 8.42 1.65 13.47
N ALA A 64 7.60 0.67 13.88
CA ALA A 64 7.33 0.40 15.29
C ALA A 64 8.55 -0.17 16.06
N ALA A 65 9.42 -0.92 15.38
CA ALA A 65 10.56 -1.61 15.99
C ALA A 65 11.90 -0.88 15.84
N SER A 66 11.97 0.18 15.02
CA SER A 66 13.20 0.95 14.80
C SER A 66 13.73 1.54 16.12
N ASP A 67 15.04 1.73 16.23
CA ASP A 67 15.69 2.47 17.33
C ASP A 67 15.99 3.94 16.98
N ALA A 68 15.90 4.31 15.71
CA ALA A 68 16.17 5.67 15.23
C ALA A 68 15.16 6.68 15.82
N SER A 69 15.62 7.86 16.22
CA SER A 69 14.74 8.92 16.75
C SER A 69 13.84 9.56 15.68
N THR A 70 14.26 9.48 14.42
CA THR A 70 13.53 10.00 13.26
C THR A 70 13.16 8.87 12.29
N ILE A 71 11.95 8.91 11.74
CA ILE A 71 11.51 8.07 10.62
C ILE A 71 11.23 8.99 9.43
N VAL A 72 11.88 8.76 8.29
CA VAL A 72 11.51 9.41 7.02
C VAL A 72 10.74 8.39 6.19
N PHE A 73 9.45 8.64 6.01
CA PHE A 73 8.55 7.73 5.32
C PHE A 73 8.35 8.17 3.86
N CYS A 74 9.12 7.58 2.95
CA CYS A 74 8.99 7.72 1.51
C CYS A 74 7.78 6.91 1.00
N GLY A 75 6.58 7.47 1.22
CA GLY A 75 5.29 6.87 0.89
C GLY A 75 4.21 7.92 0.74
N VAL A 76 3.00 7.58 1.13
CA VAL A 76 1.84 8.49 1.17
C VAL A 76 1.41 8.77 2.60
N HIS A 77 0.66 9.86 2.80
CA HIS A 77 0.38 10.46 4.10
C HIS A 77 -0.15 9.48 5.15
N PHE A 78 -1.14 8.64 4.81
CA PHE A 78 -1.70 7.68 5.77
C PHE A 78 -0.67 6.64 6.27
N MET A 79 0.37 6.35 5.48
CA MET A 79 1.44 5.43 5.90
C MET A 79 2.33 6.09 6.94
N ALA A 80 2.67 7.37 6.73
CA ALA A 80 3.39 8.16 7.70
C ALA A 80 2.57 8.38 8.98
N GLU A 81 1.26 8.62 8.88
CA GLU A 81 0.35 8.64 10.05
C GLU A 81 0.38 7.31 10.80
N THR A 82 0.40 6.19 10.09
CA THR A 82 0.47 4.85 10.70
C THR A 82 1.79 4.67 11.47
N ALA A 83 2.91 5.13 10.90
CA ALA A 83 4.19 5.15 11.61
C ALA A 83 4.13 6.03 12.86
N LYS A 84 3.54 7.23 12.79
CA LYS A 84 3.37 8.13 13.94
C LYS A 84 2.46 7.54 15.03
N ILE A 85 1.40 6.83 14.65
CA ILE A 85 0.50 6.13 15.59
C ILE A 85 1.25 5.05 16.38
N LEU A 86 2.13 4.30 15.69
CA LEU A 86 2.90 3.21 16.28
C LEU A 86 4.13 3.68 17.07
N ALA A 87 4.72 4.82 16.68
CA ALA A 87 5.88 5.42 17.31
C ALA A 87 5.60 6.89 17.70
N PRO A 88 4.71 7.14 18.68
CA PRO A 88 4.23 8.48 19.01
C PRO A 88 5.34 9.44 19.46
N ASP A 89 6.38 8.92 20.12
CA ASP A 89 7.49 9.70 20.67
C ASP A 89 8.57 10.04 19.63
N LYS A 90 8.47 9.49 18.42
CA LYS A 90 9.44 9.73 17.34
C LYS A 90 9.00 10.88 16.44
N THR A 91 9.98 11.52 15.83
CA THR A 91 9.73 12.42 14.70
C THR A 91 9.46 11.58 13.47
N VAL A 92 8.33 11.82 12.80
CA VAL A 92 7.99 11.16 11.53
C VAL A 92 7.88 12.22 10.46
N LEU A 93 8.73 12.14 9.44
CA LEU A 93 8.73 13.06 8.31
C LEU A 93 8.21 12.35 7.06
N ILE A 94 7.48 13.09 6.22
CA ILE A 94 7.12 12.66 4.86
C ILE A 94 7.74 13.65 3.86
N PRO A 95 8.41 13.21 2.78
CA PRO A 95 9.06 14.14 1.88
C PRO A 95 8.15 15.18 1.21
N ASP A 96 6.86 14.87 1.07
CA ASP A 96 5.84 15.77 0.60
C ASP A 96 4.49 15.47 1.28
N ALA A 97 4.03 16.36 2.16
CA ALA A 97 2.77 16.18 2.89
C ALA A 97 1.53 16.12 1.97
N ARG A 98 1.63 16.57 0.71
CA ARG A 98 0.55 16.52 -0.28
C ARG A 98 0.38 15.12 -0.89
N ALA A 99 1.28 14.18 -0.62
CA ALA A 99 1.22 12.80 -1.12
C ALA A 99 0.06 12.03 -0.48
N GLY A 100 -1.18 12.29 -0.95
CA GLY A 100 -2.40 11.66 -0.46
C GLY A 100 -2.65 10.24 -1.01
N CYS A 101 -3.89 9.78 -0.92
CA CYS A 101 -4.29 8.49 -1.50
C CYS A 101 -5.79 8.52 -1.85
N SER A 102 -6.12 8.26 -3.12
CA SER A 102 -7.53 8.27 -3.58
C SER A 102 -8.41 7.29 -2.79
N LEU A 103 -7.83 6.19 -2.34
CA LEU A 103 -8.53 5.16 -1.60
C LEU A 103 -8.79 5.59 -0.14
N ALA A 104 -7.81 6.22 0.51
CA ALA A 104 -7.98 6.79 1.84
C ALA A 104 -9.00 7.95 1.84
N ASP A 105 -9.05 8.73 0.76
CA ASP A 105 -10.00 9.84 0.58
C ASP A 105 -11.45 9.36 0.31
N SER A 106 -11.67 8.06 0.06
CA SER A 106 -12.99 7.54 -0.31
C SER A 106 -13.94 7.36 0.87
N ILE A 107 -13.44 7.41 2.12
CA ILE A 107 -14.26 7.37 3.33
C ILE A 107 -13.67 8.27 4.42
N THR A 108 -14.53 9.03 5.10
CA THR A 108 -14.18 9.85 6.28
C THR A 108 -14.56 9.15 7.58
N GLY A 109 -13.97 9.54 8.72
CA GLY A 109 -14.37 8.99 10.01
C GLY A 109 -15.84 9.28 10.34
N ALA A 110 -16.38 10.42 9.90
CA ALA A 110 -17.79 10.74 10.03
C ALA A 110 -18.70 9.78 9.23
N GLN A 111 -18.35 9.47 7.98
CA GLN A 111 -19.09 8.49 7.18
C GLN A 111 -19.01 7.09 7.78
N LEU A 112 -17.85 6.69 8.31
CA LEU A 112 -17.73 5.40 9.00
C LEU A 112 -18.59 5.34 10.27
N ARG A 113 -18.65 6.41 11.08
CA ARG A 113 -19.55 6.47 12.25
C ARG A 113 -21.02 6.33 11.85
N GLU A 114 -21.44 6.99 10.79
CA GLU A 114 -22.79 6.87 10.25
C GLU A 114 -23.07 5.44 9.77
N TRP A 115 -22.12 4.82 9.05
CA TRP A 115 -22.26 3.45 8.59
C TRP A 115 -22.32 2.44 9.75
N LYS A 116 -21.52 2.64 10.81
CA LYS A 116 -21.59 1.85 12.05
C LYS A 116 -22.97 1.97 12.72
N ALA A 117 -23.59 3.14 12.70
CA ALA A 117 -24.92 3.35 13.27
C ALA A 117 -26.03 2.57 12.53
N GLN A 118 -25.83 2.32 11.23
CA GLN A 118 -26.74 1.52 10.40
C GLN A 118 -26.56 0.00 10.62
N HIS A 119 -25.42 -0.42 11.18
CA HIS A 119 -25.05 -1.81 11.41
C HIS A 119 -24.61 -2.04 12.87
N PRO A 120 -25.52 -1.90 13.86
CA PRO A 120 -25.17 -1.95 15.27
C PRO A 120 -24.60 -3.32 15.67
N GLY A 121 -23.36 -3.32 16.17
CA GLY A 121 -22.66 -4.53 16.63
C GLY A 121 -21.83 -5.24 15.55
N ALA A 122 -21.77 -4.69 14.33
CA ALA A 122 -20.83 -5.11 13.31
C ALA A 122 -19.38 -4.78 13.71
N VAL A 123 -18.46 -5.64 13.31
CA VAL A 123 -17.01 -5.42 13.49
C VAL A 123 -16.48 -4.63 12.30
N VAL A 124 -15.75 -3.55 12.57
CA VAL A 124 -15.16 -2.71 11.54
C VAL A 124 -13.75 -3.18 11.21
N VAL A 125 -13.56 -3.62 9.97
CA VAL A 125 -12.26 -3.93 9.39
C VAL A 125 -11.90 -2.87 8.37
N SER A 126 -10.84 -2.11 8.64
CA SER A 126 -10.37 -1.07 7.72
C SER A 126 -9.00 -1.43 7.17
N TYR A 127 -8.89 -1.41 5.85
CA TYR A 127 -7.61 -1.44 5.19
C TYR A 127 -6.75 -0.26 5.67
N VAL A 128 -5.46 -0.48 5.86
CA VAL A 128 -4.50 0.53 6.35
C VAL A 128 -4.49 1.79 5.47
N ASN A 129 -4.95 1.68 4.22
CA ASN A 129 -5.15 2.76 3.26
C ASN A 129 -6.38 3.63 3.62
N THR A 130 -6.37 4.18 4.84
CA THR A 130 -7.42 5.00 5.46
C THR A 130 -6.77 6.06 6.36
N THR A 131 -7.45 7.16 6.67
CA THR A 131 -6.90 8.19 7.56
C THR A 131 -6.78 7.71 9.01
N ALA A 132 -5.97 8.38 9.82
CA ALA A 132 -5.94 8.16 11.27
C ALA A 132 -7.33 8.30 11.93
N GLU A 133 -8.18 9.21 11.45
CA GLU A 133 -9.55 9.38 11.95
C GLU A 133 -10.40 8.12 11.70
N VAL A 134 -10.30 7.53 10.51
CA VAL A 134 -10.99 6.27 10.18
C VAL A 134 -10.45 5.13 11.04
N LYS A 135 -9.12 5.00 11.16
CA LYS A 135 -8.48 3.99 12.03
C LYS A 135 -8.93 4.07 13.48
N ALA A 136 -9.24 5.27 13.97
CA ALA A 136 -9.72 5.52 15.32
C ALA A 136 -11.17 5.05 15.55
N GLU A 137 -11.90 4.71 14.48
CA GLU A 137 -13.24 4.12 14.50
C GLU A 137 -13.23 2.62 14.13
N THR A 138 -12.07 2.09 13.73
CA THR A 138 -11.84 0.72 13.29
C THR A 138 -11.58 -0.22 14.46
N ASP A 139 -12.11 -1.44 14.42
CA ASP A 139 -11.78 -2.48 15.41
C ASP A 139 -10.46 -3.18 15.07
N ILE A 140 -10.26 -3.54 13.79
CA ILE A 140 -9.06 -4.23 13.32
C ILE A 140 -8.62 -3.65 11.96
N CYS A 141 -7.39 -3.13 11.87
CA CYS A 141 -6.83 -2.77 10.58
C CYS A 141 -6.41 -4.03 9.80
N CYS A 142 -6.35 -3.93 8.48
CA CYS A 142 -5.76 -4.98 7.64
C CYS A 142 -4.85 -4.38 6.57
N THR A 143 -4.13 -5.25 5.85
CA THR A 143 -3.42 -4.94 4.61
C THR A 143 -3.79 -5.95 3.53
N SER A 144 -3.38 -5.72 2.28
CA SER A 144 -3.60 -6.71 1.22
C SER A 144 -2.97 -8.08 1.49
N SER A 145 -1.96 -8.18 2.37
CA SER A 145 -1.30 -9.45 2.73
C SER A 145 -2.00 -10.23 3.85
N ASN A 146 -2.84 -9.60 4.68
CA ASN A 146 -3.50 -10.26 5.81
C ASN A 146 -5.01 -10.01 5.92
N ALA A 147 -5.65 -9.33 4.96
CA ALA A 147 -7.08 -9.02 5.01
C ALA A 147 -7.97 -10.26 5.15
N VAL A 148 -7.63 -11.35 4.46
CA VAL A 148 -8.35 -12.64 4.57
C VAL A 148 -8.21 -13.21 5.98
N ASP A 149 -6.99 -13.25 6.53
CA ASP A 149 -6.73 -13.74 7.90
C ASP A 149 -7.45 -12.91 8.96
N VAL A 150 -7.43 -11.58 8.80
CA VAL A 150 -8.13 -10.64 9.71
C VAL A 150 -9.63 -10.92 9.72
N VAL A 151 -10.27 -11.01 8.55
CA VAL A 151 -11.72 -11.26 8.48
C VAL A 151 -12.08 -12.69 8.93
N ALA A 152 -11.22 -13.67 8.65
CA ALA A 152 -11.39 -15.04 9.12
C ALA A 152 -11.26 -15.16 10.65
N SER A 153 -10.52 -14.26 11.31
CA SER A 153 -10.38 -14.24 12.78
C SER A 153 -11.64 -13.78 13.52
N ILE A 154 -12.58 -13.14 12.81
CA ILE A 154 -13.84 -12.63 13.38
C ILE A 154 -14.87 -13.77 13.45
N PRO A 155 -15.63 -13.95 14.55
CA PRO A 155 -16.66 -14.99 14.65
C PRO A 155 -17.62 -14.97 13.46
N ALA A 156 -17.95 -16.15 12.90
CA ALA A 156 -18.69 -16.28 11.64
C ALA A 156 -20.08 -15.63 11.65
N ASP A 157 -20.72 -15.57 12.82
CA ASP A 157 -22.04 -14.97 13.05
C ASP A 157 -22.01 -13.43 13.14
N LYS A 158 -20.83 -12.82 13.32
CA LYS A 158 -20.67 -11.36 13.39
C LYS A 158 -20.63 -10.73 12.00
N GLU A 159 -21.48 -9.74 11.80
CA GLU A 159 -21.44 -8.84 10.65
C GLU A 159 -20.12 -8.06 10.62
N VAL A 160 -19.58 -7.83 9.42
CA VAL A 160 -18.32 -7.11 9.22
C VAL A 160 -18.52 -5.96 8.25
N LEU A 161 -18.09 -4.77 8.64
CA LEU A 161 -17.95 -3.61 7.77
C LEU A 161 -16.52 -3.54 7.25
N PHE A 162 -16.32 -3.76 5.96
CA PHE A 162 -15.01 -3.73 5.31
C PHE A 162 -14.85 -2.45 4.49
N CYS A 163 -13.84 -1.65 4.80
CA CYS A 163 -13.55 -0.42 4.05
C CYS A 163 -12.05 -0.23 3.79
N PRO A 164 -11.67 0.62 2.83
CA PRO A 164 -12.56 1.32 1.90
C PRO A 164 -12.59 0.68 0.51
N ASP A 165 -11.82 -0.38 0.27
CA ASP A 165 -11.61 -0.92 -1.07
C ASP A 165 -12.62 -2.02 -1.43
N GLN A 166 -13.38 -1.78 -2.49
CA GLN A 166 -14.39 -2.71 -2.97
C GLN A 166 -13.82 -3.99 -3.58
N PHE A 167 -12.66 -3.92 -4.25
CA PHE A 167 -12.03 -5.06 -4.91
C PHE A 167 -11.35 -5.96 -3.89
N LEU A 168 -10.63 -5.38 -2.93
CA LEU A 168 -10.08 -6.14 -1.80
C LEU A 168 -11.20 -6.75 -0.97
N GLY A 169 -12.27 -5.99 -0.68
CA GLY A 169 -13.43 -6.50 0.02
C GLY A 169 -14.09 -7.67 -0.72
N ALA A 170 -14.25 -7.59 -2.04
CA ALA A 170 -14.78 -8.67 -2.86
C ALA A 170 -13.86 -9.90 -2.88
N HIS A 171 -12.53 -9.70 -2.90
CA HIS A 171 -11.57 -10.78 -2.77
C HIS A 171 -11.71 -11.47 -1.40
N VAL A 172 -11.73 -10.71 -0.31
CA VAL A 172 -11.93 -11.25 1.04
C VAL A 172 -13.26 -11.99 1.17
N LYS A 173 -14.34 -11.46 0.59
CA LYS A 173 -15.65 -12.12 0.56
C LYS A 173 -15.56 -13.51 -0.09
N ARG A 174 -14.89 -13.59 -1.24
CA ARG A 174 -14.70 -14.84 -1.99
C ARG A 174 -13.82 -15.85 -1.24
N GLU A 175 -12.69 -15.42 -0.67
CA GLU A 175 -11.78 -16.33 0.04
C GLU A 175 -12.37 -16.85 1.35
N THR A 176 -13.15 -16.02 2.05
CA THR A 176 -13.74 -16.39 3.34
C THR A 176 -15.11 -17.05 3.23
N GLY A 177 -15.80 -16.91 2.10
CA GLY A 177 -17.16 -17.41 1.89
C GLY A 177 -18.22 -16.72 2.76
N ARG A 178 -17.91 -15.54 3.34
CA ARG A 178 -18.83 -14.84 4.25
C ARG A 178 -19.86 -14.03 3.47
N GLU A 179 -21.14 -14.23 3.78
CA GLU A 179 -22.21 -13.41 3.21
C GLU A 179 -22.49 -12.12 4.01
N ASN A 180 -22.12 -12.08 5.29
CA ASN A 180 -22.32 -10.95 6.21
C ASN A 180 -21.16 -9.93 6.18
N LEU A 181 -20.54 -9.74 5.02
CA LEU A 181 -19.48 -8.76 4.78
C LEU A 181 -20.03 -7.60 3.94
N HIS A 182 -20.20 -6.44 4.57
CA HIS A 182 -20.63 -5.20 3.93
C HIS A 182 -19.39 -4.42 3.49
N ILE A 183 -19.33 -4.03 2.23
CA ILE A 183 -18.12 -3.49 1.63
C ILE A 183 -18.36 -2.04 1.21
N TRP A 184 -17.50 -1.13 1.65
CA TRP A 184 -17.51 0.26 1.20
C TRP A 184 -17.07 0.35 -0.27
N ALA A 185 -17.79 1.13 -1.06
CA ALA A 185 -17.58 1.23 -2.51
C ALA A 185 -16.49 2.24 -2.91
N GLY A 186 -15.32 2.17 -2.26
CA GLY A 186 -14.13 2.93 -2.64
C GLY A 186 -13.20 2.13 -3.55
N GLU A 187 -12.31 2.82 -4.26
CA GLU A 187 -11.34 2.20 -5.16
C GLU A 187 -10.03 2.99 -5.29
N CYS A 188 -8.95 2.28 -5.59
CA CYS A 188 -7.70 2.89 -6.00
C CYS A 188 -7.74 3.25 -7.49
N HIS A 189 -7.57 4.53 -7.84
CA HIS A 189 -7.58 4.98 -9.24
C HIS A 189 -6.54 4.28 -10.13
N VAL A 190 -5.42 3.83 -9.56
CA VAL A 190 -4.37 3.11 -10.30
C VAL A 190 -4.85 1.71 -10.66
N HIS A 191 -5.28 0.94 -9.65
CA HIS A 191 -5.69 -0.45 -9.82
C HIS A 191 -7.04 -0.58 -10.54
N ALA A 192 -7.95 0.39 -10.39
CA ALA A 192 -9.17 0.50 -11.19
C ALA A 192 -8.88 0.75 -12.68
N GLY A 193 -7.75 1.41 -12.99
CA GLY A 193 -7.28 1.60 -14.36
C GLY A 193 -6.73 0.33 -15.03
N ILE A 194 -6.53 -0.76 -14.28
CA ILE A 194 -6.09 -2.06 -14.81
C ILE A 194 -7.33 -2.91 -15.06
N ASN A 195 -7.76 -2.98 -16.32
CA ASN A 195 -9.04 -3.58 -16.70
C ASN A 195 -8.90 -5.02 -17.25
N GLY A 196 -10.00 -5.77 -17.18
CA GLY A 196 -10.08 -7.16 -17.64
C GLY A 196 -9.76 -7.37 -19.13
N PRO A 197 -10.27 -6.54 -20.06
CA PRO A 197 -9.93 -6.67 -21.49
C PRO A 197 -8.43 -6.55 -21.79
N GLU A 198 -7.73 -5.59 -21.19
CA GLU A 198 -6.28 -5.42 -21.36
C GLU A 198 -5.52 -6.62 -20.76
N LEU A 199 -5.92 -7.09 -19.57
CA LEU A 199 -5.35 -8.30 -18.98
C LEU A 199 -5.53 -9.51 -19.90
N ALA A 200 -6.74 -9.73 -20.43
CA ALA A 200 -7.04 -10.85 -21.33
C ALA A 200 -6.20 -10.79 -22.61
N GLN A 201 -6.07 -9.62 -23.22
CA GLN A 201 -5.25 -9.41 -24.41
C GLN A 201 -3.77 -9.73 -24.12
N ARG A 202 -3.23 -9.22 -23.02
CA ARG A 202 -1.83 -9.44 -22.62
C ARG A 202 -1.57 -10.90 -22.30
N ALA A 203 -2.47 -11.56 -21.56
CA ALA A 203 -2.36 -12.98 -21.23
C ALA A 203 -2.41 -13.85 -22.50
N ALA A 204 -3.30 -13.56 -23.44
CA ALA A 204 -3.36 -14.26 -24.72
C ALA A 204 -2.10 -14.09 -25.58
N ALA A 205 -1.48 -12.90 -25.52
CA ALA A 205 -0.21 -12.62 -26.20
C ALA A 205 1.02 -13.19 -25.48
N SER A 206 0.88 -13.70 -24.26
CA SER A 206 1.96 -14.24 -23.44
C SER A 206 1.48 -15.47 -22.64
N PRO A 207 1.09 -16.56 -23.32
CA PRO A 207 0.45 -17.73 -22.69
C PRO A 207 1.35 -18.46 -21.69
N ASP A 208 2.66 -18.28 -21.80
CA ASP A 208 3.65 -18.86 -20.90
C ASP A 208 3.95 -18.00 -19.66
N ALA A 209 3.44 -16.76 -19.60
CA ALA A 209 3.70 -15.86 -18.48
C ALA A 209 2.81 -16.19 -17.27
N ASP A 210 3.39 -16.09 -16.08
CA ASP A 210 2.61 -15.99 -14.85
C ASP A 210 1.94 -14.61 -14.76
N LEU A 211 0.82 -14.53 -14.06
CA LEU A 211 0.09 -13.30 -13.75
C LEU A 211 0.21 -13.00 -12.27
N PHE A 212 0.91 -11.91 -11.92
CA PHE A 212 0.93 -11.38 -10.55
C PHE A 212 -0.05 -10.22 -10.46
N ILE A 213 -1.11 -10.37 -9.67
CA ILE A 213 -2.23 -9.43 -9.64
C ILE A 213 -2.48 -8.97 -8.22
N HIS A 214 -2.49 -7.66 -8.02
CA HIS A 214 -2.81 -7.11 -6.71
C HIS A 214 -4.32 -7.27 -6.42
N PRO A 215 -4.74 -7.61 -5.18
CA PRO A 215 -6.16 -7.82 -4.86
C PRO A 215 -7.03 -6.55 -4.96
N GLU A 216 -6.43 -5.36 -5.03
CA GLU A 216 -7.13 -4.09 -5.34
C GLU A 216 -7.49 -3.94 -6.83
N CYS A 217 -6.98 -4.81 -7.71
CA CYS A 217 -7.23 -4.70 -9.15
C CYS A 217 -8.67 -5.03 -9.52
N GLY A 218 -9.32 -4.14 -10.27
CA GLY A 218 -10.63 -4.44 -10.87
C GLY A 218 -10.59 -5.64 -11.81
N CYS A 219 -9.44 -5.91 -12.44
CA CYS A 219 -9.23 -7.10 -13.25
C CYS A 219 -9.05 -8.41 -12.47
N ALA A 220 -8.92 -8.40 -11.14
CA ALA A 220 -8.68 -9.62 -10.35
C ALA A 220 -9.80 -10.65 -10.55
N THR A 221 -11.06 -10.22 -10.57
CA THR A 221 -12.20 -11.09 -10.90
C THR A 221 -12.14 -11.58 -12.34
N SER A 222 -11.75 -10.73 -13.30
CA SER A 222 -11.57 -11.14 -14.70
C SER A 222 -10.47 -12.19 -14.85
N ALA A 223 -9.37 -12.07 -14.11
CA ALA A 223 -8.28 -13.04 -14.12
C ALA A 223 -8.74 -14.42 -13.64
N LEU A 224 -9.50 -14.46 -12.55
CA LEU A 224 -10.08 -15.69 -12.02
C LEU A 224 -11.11 -16.30 -12.97
N TYR A 225 -11.90 -15.47 -13.66
CA TYR A 225 -12.80 -15.94 -14.71
C TYR A 225 -12.03 -16.55 -15.89
N LEU A 226 -10.97 -15.88 -16.37
CA LEU A 226 -10.10 -16.41 -17.43
C LEU A 226 -9.48 -17.76 -17.03
N ALA A 227 -9.09 -17.91 -15.76
CA ALA A 227 -8.61 -19.17 -15.22
C ALA A 227 -9.71 -20.26 -15.19
N GLY A 228 -10.91 -19.91 -14.74
CA GLY A 228 -12.06 -20.82 -14.67
C GLY A 228 -12.53 -21.32 -16.04
N GLU A 229 -12.45 -20.47 -17.07
CA GLU A 229 -12.78 -20.82 -18.46
C GLU A 229 -11.63 -21.54 -19.20
N GLY A 230 -10.48 -21.76 -18.53
CA GLY A 230 -9.32 -22.40 -19.13
C GLY A 230 -8.57 -21.54 -20.16
N ALA A 231 -8.84 -20.24 -20.23
CA ALA A 231 -8.11 -19.30 -21.07
C ALA A 231 -6.70 -19.00 -20.53
N VAL A 232 -6.52 -19.13 -19.22
CA VAL A 232 -5.22 -19.10 -18.52
C VAL A 232 -5.17 -20.29 -17.57
N ALA A 233 -4.02 -20.91 -17.39
CA ALA A 233 -3.90 -22.01 -16.42
C ALA A 233 -4.04 -21.46 -14.98
N PRO A 234 -4.92 -22.03 -14.12
CA PRO A 234 -5.15 -21.50 -12.77
C PRO A 234 -3.90 -21.32 -11.91
N GLU A 235 -2.92 -22.22 -12.06
CA GLU A 235 -1.63 -22.18 -11.37
C GLU A 235 -0.73 -21.00 -11.76
N LYS A 236 -1.04 -20.31 -12.87
CA LYS A 236 -0.34 -19.11 -13.31
C LYS A 236 -0.96 -17.83 -12.79
N VAL A 237 -2.13 -17.88 -12.15
CA VAL A 237 -2.84 -16.68 -11.66
C VAL A 237 -2.61 -16.52 -10.17
N HIS A 238 -1.79 -15.54 -9.81
CA HIS A 238 -1.39 -15.28 -8.42
C HIS A 238 -1.98 -13.94 -7.95
N ILE A 239 -2.90 -13.98 -6.99
CA ILE A 239 -3.42 -12.78 -6.32
C ILE A 239 -2.54 -12.50 -5.10
N LEU A 240 -1.76 -11.42 -5.15
CA LEU A 240 -0.64 -11.18 -4.22
C LEU A 240 -0.58 -9.72 -3.75
N SER A 241 -0.21 -9.50 -2.48
CA SER A 241 0.28 -8.19 -2.03
C SER A 241 1.62 -7.87 -2.70
N THR A 242 2.08 -6.62 -2.62
CA THR A 242 3.39 -6.26 -3.21
C THR A 242 4.55 -7.00 -2.56
N GLY A 243 4.53 -7.21 -1.24
CA GLY A 243 5.51 -8.05 -0.55
C GLY A 243 5.45 -9.51 -1.02
N ASP A 244 4.25 -10.07 -1.16
CA ASP A 244 4.08 -11.44 -1.65
C ASP A 244 4.50 -11.61 -3.11
N MET A 245 4.40 -10.56 -3.94
CA MET A 245 4.93 -10.56 -5.30
C MET A 245 6.46 -10.71 -5.32
N VAL A 246 7.19 -10.05 -4.40
CA VAL A 246 8.66 -10.23 -4.27
C VAL A 246 8.98 -11.66 -3.83
N HIS A 247 8.26 -12.18 -2.83
CA HIS A 247 8.43 -13.57 -2.38
C HIS A 247 8.09 -14.59 -3.47
N ALA A 248 7.09 -14.32 -4.30
CA ALA A 248 6.74 -15.16 -5.43
C ALA A 248 7.79 -15.08 -6.56
N ALA A 249 8.30 -13.89 -6.87
CA ALA A 249 9.36 -13.69 -7.86
C ALA A 249 10.61 -14.52 -7.56
N ARG A 250 11.03 -14.60 -6.29
CA ARG A 250 12.20 -15.38 -5.86
C ARG A 250 12.01 -16.90 -5.94
N ARG A 251 10.76 -17.38 -6.09
CA ARG A 251 10.41 -18.81 -6.04
C ARG A 251 9.88 -19.36 -7.35
N THR A 252 9.31 -18.50 -8.21
CA THR A 252 8.77 -18.94 -9.49
C THR A 252 9.90 -19.39 -10.42
N SER A 253 9.58 -20.32 -11.33
CA SER A 253 10.44 -20.74 -12.43
C SER A 253 9.99 -20.15 -13.77
N ALA A 254 9.01 -19.25 -13.76
CA ALA A 254 8.52 -18.58 -14.95
C ALA A 254 9.61 -17.72 -15.59
N LYS A 255 9.67 -17.73 -16.93
CA LYS A 255 10.60 -16.87 -17.69
C LYS A 255 10.11 -15.45 -17.83
N SER A 256 8.80 -15.25 -17.68
CA SER A 256 8.15 -13.95 -17.82
C SER A 256 6.94 -13.87 -16.90
N VAL A 257 6.67 -12.68 -16.38
CA VAL A 257 5.54 -12.41 -15.49
C VAL A 257 4.86 -11.11 -15.92
N LEU A 258 3.54 -11.17 -16.10
CA LEU A 258 2.68 -10.01 -16.27
C LEU A 258 2.23 -9.51 -14.90
N VAL A 259 2.51 -8.24 -14.62
CA VAL A 259 2.30 -7.64 -13.30
C VAL A 259 1.14 -6.63 -13.39
N ALA A 260 0.04 -6.92 -12.72
CA ALA A 260 -1.12 -6.05 -12.56
C ALA A 260 -1.07 -5.35 -11.19
N THR A 261 -0.28 -4.28 -11.13
CA THR A 261 -0.16 -3.37 -9.98
C THR A 261 0.47 -2.05 -10.44
N GLU A 262 0.85 -1.16 -9.52
CA GLU A 262 1.59 0.06 -9.85
C GLU A 262 3.00 -0.24 -10.42
N VAL A 263 3.43 0.53 -11.42
CA VAL A 263 4.65 0.24 -12.22
C VAL A 263 5.97 0.34 -11.45
N GLY A 264 6.03 1.06 -10.33
CA GLY A 264 7.20 1.12 -9.44
C GLY A 264 7.55 -0.23 -8.83
N MET A 265 6.59 -1.16 -8.74
CA MET A 265 6.81 -2.53 -8.29
C MET A 265 7.81 -3.28 -9.18
N LEU A 266 7.88 -2.94 -10.48
CA LEU A 266 8.77 -3.61 -11.43
C LEU A 266 10.24 -3.48 -11.04
N HIS A 267 10.64 -2.40 -10.36
CA HIS A 267 12.01 -2.21 -9.89
C HIS A 267 12.39 -3.28 -8.86
N GLN A 268 11.56 -3.47 -7.82
CA GLN A 268 11.77 -4.51 -6.82
C GLN A 268 11.76 -5.92 -7.41
N LEU A 269 10.83 -6.21 -8.33
CA LEU A 269 10.74 -7.53 -8.94
C LEU A 269 12.00 -7.86 -9.77
N ARG A 270 12.48 -6.91 -10.57
CA ARG A 270 13.71 -7.09 -11.36
C ARG A 270 14.95 -7.17 -10.49
N LYS A 271 14.96 -6.51 -9.33
CA LYS A 271 16.05 -6.64 -8.34
C LYS A 271 16.02 -8.01 -7.66
N ALA A 272 14.83 -8.55 -7.39
CA ALA A 272 14.64 -9.83 -6.72
C ALA A 272 14.89 -11.04 -7.64
N ALA A 273 14.58 -10.93 -8.94
CA ALA A 273 14.76 -11.99 -9.93
C ALA A 273 15.15 -11.40 -11.31
N PRO A 274 16.41 -11.00 -11.51
CA PRO A 274 16.87 -10.27 -12.71
C PRO A 274 16.78 -11.07 -14.01
N GLU A 275 16.70 -12.40 -13.93
CA GLU A 275 16.56 -13.32 -15.06
C GLU A 275 15.12 -13.42 -15.60
N ILE A 276 14.13 -12.91 -14.85
CA ILE A 276 12.71 -12.97 -15.20
C ILE A 276 12.29 -11.68 -15.92
N ASP A 277 11.57 -11.83 -17.02
CA ASP A 277 11.01 -10.72 -17.78
C ASP A 277 9.68 -10.23 -17.15
N PHE A 278 9.79 -9.25 -16.25
CA PHE A 278 8.65 -8.58 -15.63
C PHE A 278 8.10 -7.44 -16.50
N ARG A 279 6.82 -7.54 -16.86
CA ARG A 279 6.11 -6.56 -17.70
C ARG A 279 4.82 -6.11 -17.03
N ALA A 280 4.56 -4.80 -17.00
CA ALA A 280 3.28 -4.30 -16.52
C ALA A 280 2.15 -4.71 -17.48
N VAL A 281 0.99 -5.05 -16.91
CA VAL A 281 -0.25 -5.24 -17.70
C VAL A 281 -0.67 -3.91 -18.32
N ASN A 282 -0.61 -2.83 -17.53
CA ASN A 282 -0.85 -1.45 -17.96
C ASN A 282 0.34 -0.58 -17.54
N ASP A 283 1.10 -0.07 -18.51
CA ASP A 283 2.30 0.77 -18.31
C ASP A 283 1.97 2.19 -17.79
N ARG A 284 0.70 2.60 -17.85
CA ARG A 284 0.21 3.86 -17.30
C ARG A 284 -0.29 3.73 -15.87
N ALA A 285 -0.23 2.54 -15.26
CA ALA A 285 -0.62 2.31 -13.86
C ALA A 285 0.43 2.92 -12.91
N SER A 286 0.49 4.25 -12.86
CA SER A 286 1.45 5.02 -12.05
C SER A 286 0.69 5.87 -11.03
N CYS A 287 1.00 5.67 -9.74
CA CYS A 287 0.38 6.43 -8.67
C CYS A 287 1.00 7.82 -8.57
N ARG A 288 0.30 8.86 -9.03
CA ARG A 288 0.81 10.24 -8.98
C ARG A 288 1.27 10.67 -7.58
N TYR A 289 0.57 10.22 -6.53
CA TYR A 289 0.89 10.56 -5.14
C TYR A 289 2.20 9.93 -4.67
N MET A 290 2.45 8.67 -5.03
CA MET A 290 3.74 8.02 -4.73
C MET A 290 4.88 8.75 -5.44
N LYS A 291 4.67 9.23 -6.67
CA LYS A 291 5.68 9.97 -7.45
C LYS A 291 5.89 11.43 -7.02
N MET A 292 5.18 11.91 -6.00
CA MET A 292 5.48 13.20 -5.37
C MET A 292 6.75 13.15 -4.51
N ILE A 293 7.14 11.94 -4.09
CA ILE A 293 8.36 11.70 -3.35
C ILE A 293 9.53 11.62 -4.36
N THR A 294 10.13 12.78 -4.61
CA THR A 294 11.25 12.94 -5.56
C THR A 294 12.59 13.11 -4.82
N PRO A 295 13.73 13.01 -5.53
CA PRO A 295 15.05 13.38 -5.00
C PRO A 295 15.09 14.77 -4.35
N ALA A 296 14.42 15.74 -4.97
CA ALA A 296 14.32 17.11 -4.45
C ALA A 296 13.46 17.17 -3.18
N ALA A 297 12.33 16.46 -3.16
CA ALA A 297 11.46 16.38 -1.99
C ALA A 297 12.19 15.77 -0.79
N LEU A 298 12.92 14.66 -1.01
CA LEU A 298 13.68 13.99 0.04
C LEU A 298 14.80 14.87 0.60
N LEU A 299 15.57 15.55 -0.26
CA LEU A 299 16.59 16.50 0.21
C LEU A 299 15.98 17.66 1.00
N ARG A 300 14.87 18.23 0.54
CA ARG A 300 14.15 19.29 1.28
C ARG A 300 13.76 18.79 2.67
N CYS A 301 13.11 17.62 2.74
CA CYS A 301 12.70 16.98 3.97
C CYS A 301 13.87 16.76 4.94
N LEU A 302 14.98 16.20 4.46
CA LEU A 302 16.17 15.94 5.26
C LEU A 302 16.96 17.20 5.63
N ARG A 303 16.99 18.25 4.80
CA ARG A 303 17.69 19.49 5.15
C ARG A 303 16.88 20.32 6.15
N GLU A 304 15.60 20.48 5.89
CA GLU A 304 14.73 21.43 6.61
C GLU A 304 13.99 20.78 7.79
N GLY A 305 13.82 19.46 7.80
CA GLY A 305 12.88 18.80 8.72
C GLY A 305 11.43 19.13 8.37
N ALA A 306 11.17 19.45 7.10
CA ALA A 306 9.86 19.85 6.64
C ALA A 306 8.88 18.67 6.65
N ASP A 307 7.58 19.01 6.73
CA ASP A 307 6.46 18.06 6.64
C ASP A 307 6.53 16.95 7.71
N GLU A 308 6.70 17.36 8.97
CA GLU A 308 6.50 16.47 10.11
C GLU A 308 5.03 16.07 10.23
N VAL A 309 4.81 14.77 10.38
CA VAL A 309 3.49 14.17 10.53
C VAL A 309 3.13 14.09 12.00
N ASP A 310 2.02 14.74 12.34
CA ASP A 310 1.43 14.69 13.66
C ASP A 310 0.02 14.07 13.61
N VAL A 311 -0.36 13.37 14.68
CA VAL A 311 -1.69 12.79 14.84
C VAL A 311 -2.16 13.15 16.24
N ASP A 312 -3.34 13.77 16.34
CA ASP A 312 -3.98 14.12 17.61
C ASP A 312 -3.87 12.94 18.61
N PRO A 313 -3.34 13.16 19.84
CA PRO A 313 -3.06 12.06 20.77
C PRO A 313 -4.28 11.20 21.09
N ALA A 314 -5.48 11.77 21.18
CA ALA A 314 -6.70 11.01 21.44
C ALA A 314 -7.09 10.14 20.24
N THR A 315 -6.92 10.66 19.02
CA THR A 315 -7.10 9.91 17.77
C THR A 315 -6.06 8.80 17.64
N ALA A 316 -4.79 9.11 17.91
CA ALA A 316 -3.69 8.15 17.86
C ALA A 316 -3.90 6.99 18.85
N GLU A 317 -4.33 7.26 20.08
CA GLU A 317 -4.59 6.22 21.08
C GLU A 317 -5.68 5.24 20.61
N ARG A 318 -6.80 5.76 20.08
CA ARG A 318 -7.87 4.90 19.55
C ARG A 318 -7.42 4.12 18.31
N ALA A 319 -6.70 4.77 17.39
CA ALA A 319 -6.20 4.13 16.17
C ALA A 319 -5.10 3.09 16.46
N ARG A 320 -4.32 3.25 17.53
CA ARG A 320 -3.22 2.34 17.85
C ARG A 320 -3.71 0.92 18.12
N ALA A 321 -4.88 0.75 18.75
CA ALA A 321 -5.44 -0.56 19.03
C ALA A 321 -5.70 -1.36 17.74
N SER A 322 -6.34 -0.74 16.76
CA SER A 322 -6.68 -1.38 15.48
C SER A 322 -5.45 -1.71 14.64
N VAL A 323 -4.44 -0.82 14.62
CA VAL A 323 -3.16 -1.05 13.93
C VAL A 323 -2.31 -2.11 14.63
N ARG A 324 -2.24 -2.15 15.96
CA ARG A 324 -1.53 -3.22 16.69
C ARG A 324 -2.17 -4.58 16.42
N ARG A 325 -3.50 -4.64 16.42
CA ARG A 325 -4.23 -5.88 16.14
C ARG A 325 -3.97 -6.39 14.72
N MET A 326 -3.85 -5.50 13.74
CA MET A 326 -3.40 -5.82 12.39
C MET A 326 -2.02 -6.48 12.39
N ILE A 327 -1.07 -5.94 13.15
CA ILE A 327 0.32 -6.44 13.18
C ILE A 327 0.41 -7.83 13.83
N GLU A 328 -0.41 -8.08 14.86
CA GLU A 328 -0.52 -9.37 15.54
C GLU A 328 -1.14 -10.47 14.67
N ILE A 329 -1.98 -10.10 13.69
CA ILE A 329 -2.71 -11.03 12.84
C ILE A 329 -2.00 -11.20 11.49
N GLY A 330 -1.80 -12.44 11.08
CA GLY A 330 -1.12 -12.79 9.84
C GLY A 330 0.34 -13.14 10.06
N LYS A 331 0.94 -13.85 9.09
CA LYS A 331 2.35 -14.23 9.17
C LYS A 331 3.23 -12.96 9.12
N PRO A 332 4.43 -12.96 9.75
CA PRO A 332 5.44 -11.98 9.43
C PRO A 332 5.67 -12.02 7.92
N GLY A 333 5.18 -11.01 7.19
CA GLY A 333 5.64 -10.79 5.83
C GLY A 333 7.15 -10.63 5.94
N GLY A 334 7.90 -11.45 5.19
CA GLY A 334 9.36 -11.40 5.24
C GLY A 334 9.78 -9.99 4.83
N GLY A 335 10.18 -9.18 5.82
CA GLY A 335 10.94 -7.97 5.56
C GLY A 335 12.31 -8.42 5.06
N GLU A 336 12.71 -7.85 3.92
CA GLU A 336 14.05 -7.99 3.33
C GLU A 336 14.91 -6.80 3.72
#